data_AF-A0A7S2HWM3-F1
#
_entry.id   AF-A0A7S2HWM3-F1
#
_cell.length_a   1.000
_cell.length_b   1.000
_cell.length_c   1.000
_cell.angle_alpha   90.00
_cell.angle_beta   90.00
_cell.angle_gamma   90.00
#
_symmetry.space_group_name_H-M   'P 1'
#
loop_
_entity.id
_entity.type
_entity.pdbx_description
1 polymer ?
#
loop_
_entity_poly.entity_id
_entity_poly.type
_entity_poly.pdbx_seq_one_letter_code
_entity_poly.pdbx_strand_id
1 'polypeptide(L)'
;ENAFVQVASKTIVDKRTLFIMELLESMTIVAYYTKQELCYLLIFRMVQFSLLHGMCESTPSAFSFYSVLLCGLFGDSKGGSFYGNLALDILDHLQAQHKLARAYVTLFNNVFVWSSPLNKCIEPLLKAYNVGMKS
;
A
#
# COMPACT_ATOMS: atom_id res chain seq x y z
N GLU A 1 -16.90 -11.67 -14.07
CA GLU A 1 -16.51 -11.20 -12.72
C GLU A 1 -15.01 -11.17 -12.61
N ASN A 2 -14.44 -10.07 -12.13
CA ASN A 2 -13.00 -9.81 -12.18
C ASN A 2 -12.30 -10.65 -11.10
N ALA A 3 -11.23 -11.37 -11.43
CA ALA A 3 -10.46 -12.20 -10.48
C ALA A 3 -10.04 -11.41 -9.22
N PHE A 4 -9.88 -10.10 -9.37
CA PHE A 4 -9.64 -9.17 -8.28
C PHE A 4 -10.73 -9.17 -7.19
N VAL A 5 -12.02 -9.24 -7.58
CA VAL A 5 -13.16 -9.25 -6.65
C VAL A 5 -13.23 -10.58 -5.89
N GLN A 6 -12.84 -11.69 -6.53
CA GLN A 6 -12.75 -13.01 -5.87
C GLN A 6 -11.58 -13.10 -4.87
N VAL A 7 -10.48 -12.40 -5.12
CA VAL A 7 -9.36 -12.30 -4.18
C VAL A 7 -9.70 -11.35 -3.03
N ALA A 8 -10.43 -10.25 -3.32
CA ALA A 8 -10.86 -9.29 -2.31
C ALA A 8 -11.81 -9.87 -1.27
N SER A 9 -12.60 -10.90 -1.60
CA SER A 9 -13.49 -11.56 -0.64
C SER A 9 -12.78 -12.53 0.30
N LYS A 10 -11.54 -12.93 0.00
CA LYS A 10 -10.77 -13.87 0.82
C LYS A 10 -9.89 -13.11 1.80
N THR A 11 -10.12 -13.31 3.09
CA THR A 11 -9.27 -12.76 4.15
C THR A 11 -8.30 -13.82 4.66
N ILE A 12 -7.04 -13.45 4.90
CA ILE A 12 -6.05 -14.35 5.50
C ILE A 12 -6.41 -14.56 6.98
N VAL A 13 -6.66 -15.81 7.37
CA VAL A 13 -6.95 -16.19 8.77
C VAL A 13 -5.82 -16.98 9.44
N ASP A 14 -4.88 -17.50 8.65
CA ASP A 14 -3.73 -18.26 9.17
C ASP A 14 -2.72 -17.33 9.87
N LYS A 15 -2.50 -17.57 11.17
CA LYS A 15 -1.62 -16.75 12.02
C LYS A 15 -0.19 -16.67 11.49
N ARG A 16 0.33 -17.76 10.91
CA ARG A 16 1.69 -17.78 10.38
C ARG A 16 1.81 -16.85 9.18
N THR A 17 0.84 -16.88 8.29
CA THR A 17 0.79 -16.03 7.10
C THR A 17 0.61 -14.56 7.47
N LEU A 18 -0.23 -14.25 8.47
CA LEU A 18 -0.37 -12.89 9.00
C LEU A 18 0.98 -12.36 9.54
N PHE A 19 1.65 -13.16 10.37
CA PHE A 19 2.96 -12.78 10.92
C PHE A 19 4.02 -12.57 9.82
N ILE A 20 4.02 -13.42 8.78
CA ILE A 20 4.91 -13.23 7.62
C ILE A 20 4.63 -11.90 6.94
N MET A 21 3.36 -11.54 6.72
CA MET A 21 2.99 -10.29 6.07
C MET A 21 3.41 -9.04 6.88
N GLU A 22 3.26 -9.07 8.20
CA GLU A 22 3.73 -8.02 9.10
C GLU A 22 5.25 -7.89 9.13
N LEU A 23 5.96 -9.03 9.14
CA LEU A 23 7.42 -9.06 9.09
C LEU A 23 7.94 -8.46 7.78
N LEU A 24 7.36 -8.87 6.64
CA LEU A 24 7.72 -8.33 5.32
C LEU A 24 7.47 -6.82 5.25
N GLU A 25 6.34 -6.34 5.79
CA GLU A 25 6.02 -4.91 5.85
C GLU A 25 7.09 -4.14 6.64
N SER A 26 7.45 -4.65 7.83
CA SER A 26 8.46 -4.03 8.70
C SER A 26 9.84 -4.00 8.05
N MET A 27 10.24 -5.11 7.40
CA MET A 27 11.50 -5.19 6.68
C MET A 27 11.55 -4.26 5.46
N THR A 28 10.42 -4.02 4.79
CA THR A 28 10.35 -3.16 3.60
C THR A 28 10.78 -1.73 3.93
N ILE A 29 10.35 -1.21 5.09
CA ILE A 29 10.70 0.14 5.55
C ILE A 29 12.22 0.27 5.75
N VAL A 30 12.84 -0.71 6.40
CA VAL A 30 14.30 -0.70 6.63
C VAL A 30 15.07 -0.90 5.32
N ALA A 31 14.59 -1.81 4.47
CA ALA A 31 15.19 -2.09 3.17
C ALA A 31 15.16 -0.87 2.24
N TYR A 32 14.12 -0.03 2.31
CA TYR A 32 14.04 1.21 1.55
C TYR A 32 15.25 2.13 1.76
N TYR A 33 15.77 2.22 2.99
CA TYR A 33 16.91 3.06 3.33
C TYR A 33 18.28 2.36 3.22
N THR A 34 18.30 1.03 3.18
CA THR A 34 19.56 0.26 3.31
C THR A 34 19.93 -0.52 2.04
N LYS A 35 18.94 -1.08 1.35
CA LYS A 35 19.15 -1.92 0.15
C LYS A 35 17.91 -1.94 -0.73
N GLN A 36 17.94 -1.11 -1.76
CA GLN A 36 16.77 -0.83 -2.59
C GLN A 36 16.26 -2.06 -3.34
N GLU A 37 17.16 -2.94 -3.82
CA GLU A 37 16.77 -4.17 -4.52
C GLU A 37 16.03 -5.15 -3.60
N LEU A 38 16.41 -5.20 -2.32
CA LEU A 38 15.70 -6.01 -1.33
C LEU A 38 14.31 -5.43 -1.07
N CYS A 39 14.19 -4.11 -0.99
CA CYS A 39 12.90 -3.43 -0.84
C CYS A 39 11.93 -3.84 -1.96
N TYR A 40 12.39 -3.85 -3.21
CA TYR A 40 11.58 -4.25 -4.37
C TYR A 40 11.10 -5.69 -4.24
N LEU A 41 11.99 -6.62 -3.91
CA LEU A 41 11.63 -8.03 -3.73
C LEU A 41 10.60 -8.23 -2.61
N LEU A 42 10.73 -7.51 -1.50
CA LEU A 42 9.78 -7.58 -0.39
C LEU A 42 8.40 -7.07 -0.81
N ILE A 43 8.33 -5.94 -1.52
CA ILE A 43 7.07 -5.37 -2.04
C ILE A 43 6.38 -6.36 -2.98
N PHE A 44 7.12 -6.90 -3.97
CA PHE A 44 6.56 -7.90 -4.89
C PHE A 44 6.08 -9.14 -4.15
N ARG A 45 6.81 -9.58 -3.11
CA ARG A 45 6.42 -10.74 -2.30
C ARG A 45 5.13 -10.47 -1.55
N MET A 46 4.96 -9.30 -0.93
CA MET A 46 3.72 -8.93 -0.23
C MET A 46 2.51 -8.85 -1.17
N VAL A 47 2.68 -8.29 -2.38
CA VAL A 47 1.61 -8.26 -3.39
C VAL A 47 1.24 -9.67 -3.82
N GLN A 48 2.24 -10.50 -4.15
CA GLN A 48 2.01 -11.89 -4.53
C GLN A 48 1.29 -12.69 -3.42
N PHE A 49 1.71 -12.53 -2.17
CA PHE A 49 1.05 -13.18 -1.03
C PHE A 49 -0.41 -12.73 -0.91
N SER A 50 -0.67 -11.44 -1.04
CA SER A 50 -2.03 -10.89 -0.99
C SER A 50 -2.92 -11.48 -2.08
N LEU A 51 -2.37 -11.66 -3.29
CA LEU A 51 -3.11 -12.22 -4.42
C LEU A 51 -3.38 -13.73 -4.29
N LEU A 52 -2.46 -14.49 -3.69
CA LEU A 52 -2.58 -15.95 -3.55
C LEU A 52 -3.39 -16.37 -2.31
N HIS A 53 -3.21 -15.67 -1.20
CA HIS A 53 -3.73 -16.10 0.10
C HIS A 53 -4.94 -15.28 0.55
N GLY A 54 -5.15 -14.08 0.00
CA GLY A 54 -6.21 -13.16 0.39
C GLY A 54 -5.65 -11.88 1.01
N MET A 55 -6.55 -10.99 1.44
CA MET A 55 -6.19 -9.71 2.03
C MET A 55 -5.97 -9.81 3.55
N CYS A 56 -5.09 -8.95 4.07
CA CYS A 56 -4.82 -8.77 5.49
C CYS A 56 -4.46 -7.31 5.77
N GLU A 57 -4.24 -6.95 7.03
CA GLU A 57 -3.94 -5.56 7.41
C GLU A 57 -2.68 -4.99 6.74
N SER A 58 -1.72 -5.81 6.30
CA SER A 58 -0.52 -5.35 5.57
C SER A 58 -0.75 -5.19 4.06
N THR A 59 -1.86 -5.69 3.53
CA THR A 59 -2.19 -5.61 2.10
C THR A 59 -2.31 -4.17 1.57
N PRO A 60 -2.97 -3.20 2.25
CA PRO A 60 -2.98 -1.80 1.82
C PRO A 60 -1.57 -1.23 1.59
N SER A 61 -0.62 -1.55 2.46
CA SER A 61 0.76 -1.07 2.33
C SER A 61 1.52 -1.79 1.22
N ALA A 62 1.27 -3.08 1.01
CA ALA A 62 1.81 -3.81 -0.14
C ALA A 62 1.49 -3.10 -1.47
N PHE A 63 0.22 -2.77 -1.68
CA PHE A 63 -0.23 -2.08 -2.88
C PHE A 63 0.21 -0.60 -2.92
N SER A 64 0.25 0.08 -1.76
CA SER A 64 0.77 1.45 -1.69
C SER A 64 2.24 1.53 -2.12
N PHE A 65 3.08 0.62 -1.63
CA PHE A 65 4.49 0.59 -2.03
C PHE A 65 4.67 0.16 -3.49
N TYR A 66 3.85 -0.78 -3.97
CA TYR A 66 3.86 -1.16 -5.37
C TYR A 66 3.51 0.01 -6.30
N SER A 67 2.55 0.85 -5.92
CA SER A 67 2.25 2.11 -6.63
C SER A 67 3.44 3.05 -6.70
N VAL A 68 4.20 3.17 -5.61
CA VAL A 68 5.43 3.98 -5.59
C VAL A 68 6.47 3.42 -6.56
N LEU A 69 6.62 2.10 -6.65
CA LEU A 69 7.52 1.49 -7.63
C LEU A 69 7.06 1.76 -9.07
N LEU A 70 5.76 1.65 -9.36
CA LEU A 70 5.23 1.95 -10.68
C LEU A 70 5.53 3.40 -11.09
N CYS A 71 5.26 4.37 -10.22
CA CYS A 71 5.59 5.77 -10.51
C CYS A 71 7.10 6.03 -10.58
N GLY A 72 7.84 5.64 -9.55
CA GLY A 72 9.23 6.07 -9.35
C GLY A 72 10.26 5.24 -10.11
N LEU A 73 10.09 3.92 -10.17
CA LEU A 73 11.04 3.01 -10.82
C LEU A 73 10.67 2.75 -12.26
N PHE A 74 9.39 2.51 -12.55
CA PHE A 74 8.93 2.13 -13.89
C PHE A 74 8.44 3.31 -14.73
N GLY A 75 8.31 4.51 -14.14
CA GLY A 75 7.81 5.70 -14.84
C GLY A 75 6.32 5.60 -15.24
N ASP A 76 5.59 4.63 -14.72
CA ASP A 76 4.18 4.39 -15.00
C ASP A 76 3.29 5.08 -13.96
N SER A 77 3.07 6.37 -14.16
CA SER A 77 2.21 7.17 -13.28
C SER A 77 0.73 6.75 -13.32
N LYS A 78 0.26 6.20 -14.46
CA LYS A 78 -1.11 5.71 -14.61
C LYS A 78 -1.31 4.43 -13.81
N GLY A 79 -0.41 3.45 -13.96
CA GLY A 79 -0.40 2.23 -13.17
C GLY A 79 -0.25 2.53 -11.68
N GLY A 80 0.68 3.41 -11.30
CA GLY A 80 0.86 3.82 -9.92
C GLY A 80 -0.42 4.39 -9.31
N SER A 81 -1.12 5.27 -10.03
CA SER A 81 -2.39 5.84 -9.58
C SER A 81 -3.52 4.79 -9.48
N PHE A 82 -3.58 3.85 -10.43
CA PHE A 82 -4.55 2.76 -10.38
C PHE A 82 -4.38 1.91 -9.13
N TYR A 83 -3.18 1.41 -8.87
CA TYR A 83 -2.90 0.61 -7.68
C TYR A 83 -2.96 1.44 -6.39
N GLY A 84 -2.78 2.77 -6.49
CA GLY A 84 -2.86 3.68 -5.36
C GLY A 84 -4.30 3.84 -4.88
N ASN A 85 -5.24 4.04 -5.81
CA ASN A 85 -6.66 4.00 -5.48
C ASN A 85 -7.06 2.64 -4.93
N LEU A 86 -6.55 1.57 -5.54
CA LEU A 86 -6.84 0.23 -5.04
C LEU A 86 -6.36 0.02 -3.58
N ALA A 87 -5.18 0.53 -3.23
CA ALA A 87 -4.70 0.46 -1.86
C ALA A 87 -5.62 1.19 -0.87
N LEU A 88 -6.20 2.33 -1.28
CA LEU A 88 -7.19 3.06 -0.48
C LEU A 88 -8.51 2.29 -0.35
N ASP A 89 -9.00 1.69 -1.45
CA ASP A 89 -10.21 0.87 -1.42
C ASP A 89 -10.06 -0.33 -0.47
N ILE A 90 -8.88 -0.98 -0.48
CA ILE A 90 -8.58 -2.10 0.43
C ILE A 90 -8.48 -1.62 1.87
N LEU A 91 -7.86 -0.46 2.12
CA LEU A 91 -7.76 0.13 3.45
C LEU A 91 -9.15 0.36 4.06
N ASP A 92 -10.06 0.94 3.27
CA ASP A 92 -11.44 1.20 3.69
C ASP A 92 -12.23 -0.11 3.86
N HIS A 93 -12.06 -1.07 2.96
CA HIS A 93 -12.71 -2.38 3.07
C HIS A 93 -12.33 -3.12 4.35
N LEU A 94 -11.04 -3.15 4.70
CA LEU A 94 -10.52 -3.82 5.90
C LEU A 94 -10.76 -3.00 7.18
N GLN A 95 -11.30 -1.79 7.07
CA GLN A 95 -11.46 -0.85 8.19
C GLN A 95 -10.15 -0.58 8.96
N ALA A 96 -9.00 -0.66 8.28
CA ALA A 96 -7.68 -0.56 8.88
C ALA A 96 -7.25 0.91 9.08
N GLN A 97 -8.09 1.70 9.76
CA GLN A 97 -7.93 3.16 9.93
C GLN A 97 -6.60 3.55 10.59
N HIS A 98 -6.03 2.67 11.42
CA HIS A 98 -4.72 2.89 12.05
C HIS A 98 -3.57 2.99 11.03
N LYS A 99 -3.74 2.46 9.80
CA LYS A 99 -2.76 2.57 8.71
C LYS A 99 -3.04 3.74 7.75
N LEU A 100 -4.13 4.48 7.94
CA LEU A 100 -4.55 5.55 7.05
C LEU A 100 -3.48 6.62 6.88
N ALA A 101 -2.92 7.11 7.98
CA ALA A 101 -1.91 8.17 7.94
C ALA A 101 -0.72 7.77 7.05
N ARG A 102 -0.22 6.54 7.21
CA ARG A 102 0.88 6.00 6.39
C ARG A 102 0.48 5.86 4.94
N ALA A 103 -0.65 5.24 4.64
CA ALA A 103 -1.12 5.04 3.27
C ALA A 103 -1.28 6.38 2.53
N TYR A 104 -1.88 7.37 3.19
CA TYR A 104 -2.10 8.68 2.60
C TYR A 104 -0.79 9.41 2.35
N VAL A 105 0.14 9.43 3.30
CA VAL A 105 1.47 10.02 3.08
C VAL A 105 2.19 9.33 1.93
N THR A 106 2.20 7.99 1.89
CA THR A 106 2.85 7.24 0.81
C THR A 106 2.25 7.59 -0.56
N LEU A 107 0.92 7.58 -0.69
CA LEU A 107 0.25 7.75 -1.97
C LEU A 107 0.16 9.20 -2.43
N PHE A 108 -0.31 10.11 -1.56
CA PHE A 108 -0.52 11.51 -1.95
C PHE A 108 0.79 12.30 -2.06
N ASN A 109 1.91 11.83 -1.49
CA ASN A 109 3.22 12.45 -1.68
C ASN A 109 4.00 11.87 -2.86
N ASN A 110 3.92 10.55 -3.09
CA ASN A 110 4.83 9.88 -4.04
C ASN A 110 4.14 9.38 -5.32
N VAL A 111 2.80 9.26 -5.32
CA VAL A 111 2.05 8.64 -6.41
C VAL A 111 1.13 9.66 -7.07
N PHE A 112 0.16 10.20 -6.33
CA PHE A 112 -0.88 11.06 -6.91
C PHE A 112 -0.38 12.44 -7.35
N VAL A 113 0.77 12.90 -6.84
CA VAL A 113 1.41 14.14 -7.34
C VAL A 113 1.74 14.08 -8.83
N TRP A 114 1.88 12.88 -9.39
CA TRP A 114 2.21 12.67 -10.81
C TRP A 114 0.97 12.58 -11.71
N SER A 115 -0.22 12.38 -11.14
CA SER A 115 -1.47 12.20 -11.88
C SER A 115 -2.55 13.23 -11.55
N SER A 116 -2.37 13.97 -10.46
CA SER A 116 -3.30 14.97 -9.96
C SER A 116 -2.58 16.27 -9.61
N PRO A 117 -3.25 17.43 -9.76
CA PRO A 117 -2.73 18.70 -9.26
C PRO A 117 -2.38 18.65 -7.77
N LEU A 118 -1.24 19.24 -7.40
CA LEU A 118 -0.70 19.17 -6.03
C LEU A 118 -1.68 19.69 -4.98
N ASN A 119 -2.49 20.70 -5.30
CA ASN A 119 -3.50 21.25 -4.38
C ASN A 119 -4.54 20.20 -3.94
N LYS A 120 -4.84 19.19 -4.79
CA LYS A 120 -5.72 18.08 -4.43
C LYS A 120 -5.09 17.07 -3.49
N CYS A 121 -3.76 17.10 -3.33
CA CYS A 121 -3.03 16.21 -2.43
C CYS A 121 -2.91 16.79 -1.00
N ILE A 122 -3.07 18.11 -0.84
CA ILE A 122 -2.88 18.81 0.45
C ILE A 122 -3.91 18.36 1.49
N GLU A 123 -5.20 18.36 1.14
CA GLU A 123 -6.27 18.00 2.09
C GLU A 123 -6.15 16.54 2.59
N PRO A 124 -5.91 15.53 1.73
CA PRO A 124 -5.58 14.19 2.20
C PRO A 124 -4.36 14.14 3.12
N LEU A 125 -3.29 14.87 2.81
CA LEU A 125 -2.09 14.91 3.67
C LEU A 125 -2.37 15.56 5.03
N LEU A 126 -3.22 16.59 5.09
CA LEU A 126 -3.68 17.17 6.37
C LEU A 126 -4.52 16.20 7.19
N LYS A 127 -5.40 15.43 6.52
CA LYS A 127 -6.15 14.34 7.19
C LYS A 127 -5.18 13.30 7.76
N ALA A 128 -4.16 12.91 6.98
CA ALA A 128 -3.14 11.97 7.41
C ALA A 128 -2.39 12.46 8.65
N TYR A 129 -2.00 13.74 8.68
CA TYR A 129 -1.38 14.38 9.83
C TYR A 129 -2.27 14.33 11.07
N ASN A 130 -3.54 14.73 10.95
CA ASN A 130 -4.48 14.74 12.07
C ASN A 130 -4.77 13.35 12.63
N VAL A 131 -4.81 12.32 11.77
CA VAL A 131 -4.95 10.92 12.21
C VAL A 131 -3.67 10.46 12.90
N GLY A 132 -2.50 10.73 12.32
CA GLY A 132 -1.21 10.34 12.89
C GLY A 132 -0.92 10.96 14.26
N MET A 133 -1.42 12.17 14.53
CA MET A 133 -1.28 12.85 15.83
C MET A 133 -2.17 12.26 16.94
N LYS A 134 -3.17 11.44 16.60
CA LYS A 134 -4.12 10.83 17.55
C LYS A 134 -3.81 9.37 17.87
N SER A 135 -2.87 8.76 17.13
CA SER A 135 -2.42 7.38 17.29
C SER A 135 -1.31 7.28 18.34
#